data_AF-A0A5C5XJ81-F1
#
_entry.id   AF-A0A5C5XJ81-F1
#
_cell.length_a   1.000
_cell.length_b   1.000
_cell.length_c   1.000
_cell.angle_alpha   90.00
_cell.angle_beta   90.00
_cell.angle_gamma   90.00
#
_symmetry.space_group_name_H-M   'P 1'
#
loop_
_entity.id
_entity.type
_entity.pdbx_description
1 polymer ?
#
loop_
_entity_poly.entity_id
_entity_poly.type
_entity_poly.pdbx_seq_one_letter_code
_entity_poly.pdbx_strand_id
1 'polypeptide(L)'
;MHDFPFVTQKQLGEVFGVSNLEMGRLLQKIGFRDQHLKIRPEMFAQGICQNTDGITGWNRERTIAALEKAGFKRPIDRATLPTGPFKIESEGGGKCLLDSSGNVCMRVYGDEFGEKIAEVMRLAFEKGGMFCDEWWDRVCPRVEESGKRDWRDHYENM
;
A
#
# COMPACT_ATOMS: atom_id res chain seq x y z
N MET A 1 23.73 4.20 3.51
CA MET A 1 23.51 3.66 2.14
C MET A 1 23.56 4.86 1.22
N HIS A 2 24.52 4.94 0.29
CA HIS A 2 24.61 6.09 -0.61
C HIS A 2 23.39 6.06 -1.55
N ASP A 3 22.49 7.04 -1.43
CA ASP A 3 21.37 7.20 -2.36
C ASP A 3 21.94 7.54 -3.73
N PHE A 4 21.97 6.56 -4.62
CA PHE A 4 22.24 6.80 -6.02
C PHE A 4 21.00 7.50 -6.60
N PRO A 5 21.10 8.75 -7.08
CA PRO A 5 19.94 9.51 -7.52
C PRO A 5 19.29 8.90 -8.77
N PHE A 6 20.02 8.06 -9.50
CA PHE A 6 19.55 7.38 -10.69
C PHE A 6 19.45 5.88 -10.48
N VAL A 7 18.33 5.33 -10.92
CA VAL A 7 17.99 3.91 -10.85
C VAL A 7 17.67 3.37 -12.23
N THR A 8 17.91 2.09 -12.45
CA THR A 8 17.50 1.42 -13.68
C THR A 8 15.97 1.27 -13.74
N GLN A 9 15.43 1.03 -14.94
CA GLN A 9 13.99 0.73 -15.08
C GLN A 9 13.56 -0.50 -14.28
N LYS A 10 14.44 -1.50 -14.16
CA LYS A 10 14.19 -2.70 -13.35
C LYS A 10 14.01 -2.33 -11.87
N GLN A 11 14.92 -1.53 -11.32
CA GLN A 11 14.84 -1.06 -9.93
C GLN A 11 13.62 -0.17 -9.68
N LEU A 12 13.21 0.66 -10.66
CA LEU A 12 11.91 1.34 -10.58
C LEU A 12 10.75 0.34 -10.53
N GLY A 13 10.77 -0.68 -11.39
CA GLY A 13 9.78 -1.75 -11.38
C GLY A 13 9.63 -2.41 -10.02
N GLU A 14 10.75 -2.70 -9.35
CA GLU A 14 10.78 -3.25 -7.98
C GLU A 14 10.08 -2.32 -6.97
N VAL A 15 10.29 -1.00 -7.06
CA VAL A 15 9.60 -0.02 -6.20
C VAL A 15 8.07 -0.01 -6.39
N PHE A 16 7.60 -0.31 -7.60
CA PHE A 16 6.17 -0.36 -7.92
C PHE A 16 5.61 -1.79 -7.93
N GLY A 17 6.40 -2.80 -7.59
CA GLY A 17 5.97 -4.21 -7.60
C GLY A 17 5.53 -4.70 -8.98
N VAL A 18 6.11 -4.16 -10.06
CA VAL A 18 5.78 -4.51 -11.45
C VAL A 18 7.00 -4.99 -12.21
N SER A 19 6.78 -5.76 -13.27
CA SER A 19 7.85 -6.19 -14.15
C SER A 19 8.50 -5.02 -14.91
N ASN A 20 9.70 -5.25 -15.44
CA ASN A 20 10.41 -4.26 -16.25
C ASN A 20 9.56 -3.78 -17.45
N LEU A 21 8.85 -4.67 -18.13
CA LEU A 21 8.01 -4.32 -19.28
C LEU A 21 6.80 -3.46 -18.86
N GLU A 22 6.16 -3.82 -17.76
CA GLU A 22 5.04 -3.05 -17.21
C GLU A 22 5.49 -1.66 -16.77
N MET A 23 6.64 -1.54 -16.11
CA MET A 23 7.23 -0.23 -15.80
C MET A 23 7.44 0.60 -17.08
N GLY A 24 7.91 -0.02 -18.16
CA GLY A 24 8.00 0.64 -19.48
C GLY A 24 6.66 1.20 -19.97
N ARG A 25 5.57 0.46 -19.77
CA ARG A 25 4.20 0.92 -20.11
C ARG A 25 3.71 2.02 -19.17
N LEU A 26 4.05 1.98 -17.88
CA LEU A 26 3.72 3.05 -16.94
C LEU A 26 4.41 4.36 -17.33
N LEU A 27 5.70 4.29 -17.68
CA LEU A 27 6.48 5.43 -18.18
C LEU A 27 5.89 5.99 -19.49
N GLN A 28 5.34 5.13 -20.35
CA GLN A 28 4.60 5.57 -21.53
C GLN A 28 3.31 6.31 -21.15
N LYS A 29 2.52 5.79 -20.19
CA LYS A 29 1.27 6.42 -19.74
C LYS A 29 1.47 7.82 -19.16
N ILE A 30 2.58 8.07 -18.48
CA ILE A 30 2.93 9.42 -17.96
C ILE A 30 3.63 10.31 -18.98
N GLY A 31 3.81 9.84 -20.23
CA GLY A 31 4.40 10.61 -21.31
C GLY A 31 5.92 10.66 -21.33
N PHE A 32 6.62 9.89 -20.50
CA PHE A 32 8.09 9.81 -20.51
C PHE A 32 8.62 8.94 -21.65
N ARG A 33 7.78 8.04 -22.18
CA ARG A 33 8.03 7.27 -23.40
C ARG A 33 7.01 7.60 -24.50
N ASP A 34 7.39 7.33 -25.74
CA ASP A 34 6.51 7.45 -26.91
C ASP A 34 5.68 6.15 -27.13
N GLN A 35 4.90 6.13 -28.21
CA GLN A 35 4.08 4.97 -28.60
C GLN A 35 4.89 3.70 -28.91
N HIS A 36 6.19 3.83 -29.22
CA HIS A 36 7.12 2.74 -29.50
C HIS A 36 7.99 2.38 -28.29
N LEU A 37 7.61 2.85 -27.09
CA LEU A 37 8.38 2.70 -25.85
C LEU A 37 9.78 3.31 -25.93
N LYS A 38 10.07 4.27 -26.81
CA LYS A 38 11.33 5.01 -26.79
C LYS A 38 11.26 6.15 -25.79
N ILE A 39 12.39 6.46 -25.14
CA ILE A 39 12.48 7.57 -24.19
C ILE A 39 12.37 8.88 -24.97
N ARG A 40 11.51 9.77 -24.48
CA ARG A 40 11.36 11.09 -25.08
C ARG A 40 12.62 11.95 -24.84
N PRO A 41 13.19 12.61 -25.87
CA PRO A 41 14.42 13.41 -25.73
C PRO A 41 14.35 14.46 -24.60
N GLU A 42 13.16 15.00 -24.35
CA GLU A 42 12.89 15.99 -23.31
C GLU A 42 13.24 15.47 -21.90
N MET A 43 13.17 14.16 -21.67
CA MET A 43 13.50 13.55 -20.38
C MET A 43 15.00 13.68 -20.06
N PHE A 44 15.86 13.62 -21.08
CA PHE A 44 17.29 13.87 -20.92
C PHE A 44 17.55 15.36 -20.67
N ALA A 45 16.88 16.25 -21.42
CA ALA A 45 17.01 17.71 -21.23
C ALA A 45 16.55 18.18 -19.84
N GLN A 46 15.53 17.54 -19.27
CA GLN A 46 14.99 17.84 -17.93
C GLN A 46 15.78 17.17 -16.79
N GLY A 47 16.80 16.36 -17.10
CA GLY A 47 17.56 15.60 -16.10
C GLY A 47 16.73 14.50 -15.41
N ILE A 48 15.63 14.06 -16.03
CA ILE A 48 14.84 12.91 -15.57
C ILE A 48 15.52 11.61 -15.99
N CYS A 49 16.18 11.59 -17.14
CA CYS A 49 17.00 10.48 -17.61
C CYS A 49 18.45 10.90 -17.78
N GLN A 50 19.35 9.96 -17.53
CA GLN A 50 20.75 10.06 -17.96
C GLN A 50 21.17 8.76 -18.62
N ASN A 51 22.13 8.85 -19.54
CA ASN A 51 22.78 7.67 -20.11
C ASN A 51 24.23 7.64 -19.65
N THR A 52 24.63 6.54 -19.02
CA THR A 52 26.00 6.30 -18.55
C THR A 52 26.40 4.94 -19.08
N ASP A 53 27.42 4.90 -19.94
CA ASP A 53 27.96 3.66 -20.53
C ASP A 53 26.90 2.76 -21.22
N GLY A 54 25.92 3.38 -21.88
CA GLY A 54 24.83 2.66 -22.57
C GLY A 54 23.70 2.22 -21.64
N ILE A 55 23.81 2.48 -20.33
CA ILE A 55 22.75 2.20 -19.35
C ILE A 55 21.94 3.48 -19.13
N THR A 56 20.64 3.39 -19.36
CA THR A 56 19.71 4.47 -19.02
C THR A 56 19.36 4.42 -17.53
N GLY A 57 19.74 5.48 -16.80
CA GLY A 57 19.29 5.77 -15.45
C GLY A 57 18.11 6.73 -15.43
N TRP A 58 17.17 6.48 -14.54
CA TRP A 58 16.01 7.34 -14.24
C TRP A 58 16.21 8.00 -12.90
N ASN A 59 15.98 9.32 -12.83
CA ASN A 59 16.02 10.05 -11.58
C ASN A 59 14.92 9.50 -10.66
N ARG A 60 15.32 8.87 -9.55
CA ARG A 60 14.44 8.09 -8.68
C ARG A 60 13.27 8.92 -8.17
N GLU A 61 13.56 10.03 -7.50
CA GLU A 61 12.54 10.86 -6.83
C GLU A 61 11.60 11.51 -7.84
N ARG A 62 12.15 12.10 -8.91
CA ARG A 62 11.33 12.78 -9.94
C ARG A 62 10.43 11.80 -10.68
N THR A 63 10.94 10.60 -10.97
CA THR A 63 10.17 9.58 -11.68
C THR A 63 9.07 8.99 -10.80
N ILE A 64 9.37 8.70 -9.52
CA ILE A 64 8.37 8.25 -8.55
C ILE A 64 7.27 9.31 -8.38
N ALA A 65 7.64 10.57 -8.16
CA ALA A 65 6.69 11.65 -7.98
C ALA A 65 5.76 11.84 -9.20
N ALA A 66 6.30 11.70 -10.42
CA ALA A 66 5.50 11.76 -11.65
C ALA A 66 4.50 10.59 -11.77
N LEU A 67 4.93 9.38 -11.40
CA LEU A 67 4.07 8.20 -11.38
C LEU A 67 2.96 8.32 -10.32
N GLU A 68 3.28 8.79 -9.12
CA GLU A 68 2.29 9.01 -8.05
C GLU A 68 1.29 10.11 -8.42
N LYS A 69 1.75 11.20 -9.04
CA LYS A 69 0.89 12.26 -9.56
C LYS A 69 -0.07 11.77 -10.66
N ALA A 70 0.35 10.75 -11.41
CA ALA A 70 -0.49 10.08 -12.40
C ALA A 70 -1.42 9.00 -11.80
N GLY A 71 -1.43 8.84 -10.49
CA GLY A 71 -2.32 7.92 -9.77
C GLY A 71 -1.78 6.49 -9.63
N PHE A 72 -0.53 6.22 -10.03
CA PHE A 72 0.10 4.92 -9.80
C PHE A 72 0.55 4.81 -8.35
N LYS A 73 0.00 3.82 -7.64
CA LYS A 73 0.35 3.57 -6.24
C LYS A 73 1.48 2.56 -6.17
N ARG A 74 2.44 2.81 -5.28
CA ARG A 74 3.43 1.81 -4.88
C ARG A 74 2.71 0.68 -4.13
N PRO A 75 3.18 -0.58 -4.23
CA PRO A 75 2.82 -1.61 -3.29
C PRO A 75 3.10 -1.09 -1.89
N ILE A 76 2.18 -1.37 -0.97
CA ILE A 76 2.40 -1.06 0.44
C ILE A 76 3.61 -1.89 0.87
N ASP A 77 4.70 -1.20 1.20
CA ASP A 77 5.89 -1.86 1.73
C ASP A 77 5.56 -2.33 3.15
N ARG A 78 5.21 -3.60 3.24
CA ARG A 78 4.80 -4.30 4.48
C ARG A 78 5.85 -4.22 5.58
N ALA A 79 7.13 -4.05 5.25
CA ALA A 79 8.20 -3.91 6.23
C ALA A 79 8.27 -2.49 6.82
N THR A 80 7.71 -1.50 6.12
CA THR A 80 7.66 -0.10 6.56
C THR A 80 6.31 0.31 7.13
N LEU A 81 5.30 -0.58 7.07
CA LEU A 81 4.06 -0.36 7.79
C LEU A 81 4.42 -0.16 9.27
N PRO A 82 4.04 0.99 9.86
CA PRO A 82 4.17 1.15 11.29
C PRO A 82 3.51 -0.06 11.93
N THR A 83 4.19 -0.69 12.89
CA THR A 83 3.48 -1.32 13.98
C THR A 83 2.64 -0.19 14.56
N GLY A 84 1.39 -0.04 14.11
CA GLY A 84 0.45 0.91 14.69
C GLY A 84 0.35 0.64 16.20
N PRO A 85 -0.51 1.34 16.95
CA PRO A 85 -0.64 1.08 18.39
C PRO A 85 -1.13 -0.33 18.71
N PHE A 86 -1.34 -1.18 17.70
CA PHE A 86 -1.90 -2.51 17.82
C PHE A 86 -0.87 -3.62 17.63
N LYS A 87 -0.72 -4.47 18.65
CA LYS A 87 -0.02 -5.77 18.58
C LYS A 87 -1.00 -6.84 18.09
N ILE A 88 -0.52 -7.78 17.28
CA ILE A 88 -1.33 -8.92 16.81
C ILE A 88 -0.87 -10.16 17.57
N GLU A 89 -1.80 -10.89 18.18
CA GLU A 89 -1.54 -12.19 18.82
C GLU A 89 -2.50 -13.25 18.31
N SER A 90 -2.03 -14.49 18.19
CA SER A 90 -2.89 -15.62 17.81
C SER A 90 -3.65 -16.15 19.02
N GLU A 91 -4.95 -16.34 18.90
CA GLU A 91 -5.80 -16.90 19.97
C GLU A 91 -6.89 -17.79 19.36
N GLY A 92 -6.98 -19.04 19.82
CA GLY A 92 -8.14 -19.92 19.56
C GLY A 92 -8.54 -20.12 18.09
N GLY A 93 -7.59 -20.17 17.15
CA GLY A 93 -7.89 -20.32 15.71
C GLY A 93 -8.18 -19.01 14.97
N GLY A 94 -7.84 -17.87 15.58
CA GLY A 94 -7.90 -16.54 14.97
C GLY A 94 -6.78 -15.63 15.44
N LYS A 95 -6.91 -14.33 15.13
CA LYS A 95 -5.96 -13.28 15.54
C LYS A 95 -6.66 -12.21 16.36
N CYS A 96 -6.00 -11.72 17.39
CA CYS A 96 -6.45 -10.63 18.25
C CYS A 96 -5.58 -9.40 18.02
N LEU A 97 -6.20 -8.24 17.83
CA LEU A 97 -5.52 -6.94 17.87
C LEU A 97 -5.59 -6.40 19.29
N LEU A 98 -4.44 -6.10 19.87
CA LEU A 98 -4.27 -5.58 21.23
C LEU A 98 -3.80 -4.14 21.16
N ASP A 99 -4.34 -3.21 21.95
CA ASP A 99 -3.79 -1.85 22.06
C ASP A 99 -2.39 -1.83 22.71
N SER A 100 -1.82 -0.62 22.82
CA SER A 100 -0.54 -0.36 23.48
C SER A 100 -0.53 -0.73 24.97
N SER A 101 -1.70 -0.92 25.58
CA SER A 101 -1.89 -1.35 26.97
C SER A 101 -2.11 -2.86 27.09
N GLY A 102 -2.16 -3.59 25.97
CA GLY A 102 -2.38 -5.03 25.95
C GLY A 102 -3.85 -5.44 26.06
N ASN A 103 -4.81 -4.52 25.90
CA ASN A 103 -6.23 -4.85 25.88
C ASN A 103 -6.66 -5.27 24.48
N VAL A 104 -7.49 -6.30 24.37
CA VAL A 104 -8.02 -6.76 23.08
C VAL A 104 -9.00 -5.72 22.53
N CYS A 105 -8.63 -5.08 21.43
CA CYS A 105 -9.49 -4.16 20.69
C CYS A 105 -10.37 -4.90 19.67
N MET A 106 -9.87 -6.01 19.12
CA MET A 106 -10.59 -6.75 18.07
C MET A 106 -10.17 -8.22 18.07
N ARG A 107 -11.14 -9.11 17.87
CA ARG A 107 -10.93 -10.54 17.63
C ARG A 107 -11.33 -10.86 16.21
N VAL A 108 -10.41 -11.43 15.44
CA VAL A 108 -10.61 -11.80 14.04
C VAL A 108 -10.58 -13.32 13.94
N TYR A 109 -11.75 -13.91 13.72
CA TYR A 109 -11.92 -15.35 13.59
C TYR A 109 -11.88 -15.76 12.11
N GLY A 110 -10.95 -16.66 11.76
CA GLY A 110 -10.66 -17.05 10.37
C GLY A 110 -9.25 -16.63 9.96
N ASP A 111 -8.32 -17.58 9.99
CA ASP A 111 -6.88 -17.33 9.84
C ASP A 111 -6.52 -16.68 8.48
N GLU A 112 -7.29 -17.00 7.44
CA GLU A 112 -7.13 -16.49 6.08
C GLU A 112 -7.40 -14.97 5.92
N PHE A 113 -8.17 -14.38 6.83
CA PHE A 113 -8.51 -12.95 6.81
C PHE A 113 -7.90 -12.16 7.97
N GLY A 114 -7.37 -12.84 8.99
CA GLY A 114 -6.77 -12.23 10.19
C GLY A 114 -5.72 -11.18 9.89
N GLU A 115 -4.79 -11.48 8.98
CA GLU A 115 -3.71 -10.54 8.61
C GLU A 115 -4.23 -9.35 7.81
N LYS A 116 -5.15 -9.59 6.87
CA LYS A 116 -5.70 -8.55 5.99
C LYS A 116 -6.53 -7.55 6.78
N ILE A 117 -7.36 -8.02 7.71
CA ILE A 117 -8.17 -7.14 8.56
C ILE A 117 -7.25 -6.31 9.46
N ALA A 118 -6.23 -6.92 10.06
CA ALA A 118 -5.28 -6.17 10.88
C ALA A 118 -4.49 -5.12 10.08
N GLU A 119 -4.16 -5.42 8.81
CA GLU A 119 -3.52 -4.48 7.88
C GLU A 119 -4.44 -3.29 7.55
N VAL A 120 -5.70 -3.53 7.23
CA VAL A 120 -6.70 -2.46 7.00
C VAL A 120 -6.84 -1.57 8.23
N MET A 121 -6.83 -2.17 9.43
CA MET A 121 -6.94 -1.43 10.69
C MET A 121 -5.74 -0.51 10.93
N ARG A 122 -4.52 -0.96 10.63
CA ARG A 122 -3.31 -0.13 10.72
C ARG A 122 -3.35 1.05 9.75
N LEU A 123 -3.75 0.81 8.51
CA LEU A 123 -3.85 1.83 7.46
C LEU A 123 -4.90 2.90 7.80
N ALA A 124 -6.05 2.50 8.33
CA ALA A 124 -7.10 3.42 8.74
C ALA A 124 -6.65 4.33 9.89
N PHE A 125 -5.92 3.80 10.88
CA PHE A 125 -5.35 4.60 11.97
C PHE A 125 -4.35 5.65 11.46
N GLU A 126 -3.44 5.28 10.54
CA GLU A 126 -2.46 6.20 9.96
C GLU A 126 -3.12 7.39 9.23
N LYS A 127 -4.29 7.17 8.62
CA LYS A 127 -5.05 8.22 7.95
C LYS A 127 -5.87 9.11 8.88
N GLY A 128 -5.65 9.00 10.20
CA GLY A 128 -6.43 9.73 11.20
C GLY A 128 -7.87 9.22 11.32
N GLY A 129 -8.15 8.02 10.80
CA GLY A 129 -9.41 7.34 11.03
C GLY A 129 -9.51 6.97 12.49
N MET A 130 -10.31 7.72 13.26
CA MET A 130 -10.68 7.32 14.60
C MET A 130 -11.65 6.14 14.50
N PHE A 131 -11.24 5.00 15.04
CA PHE A 131 -12.15 3.91 15.35
C PHE A 131 -12.95 4.28 16.60
N CYS A 132 -13.86 5.25 16.48
CA CYS A 132 -14.88 5.51 17.48
C CYS A 132 -16.06 4.56 17.26
N ASP A 133 -16.91 4.42 18.28
CA ASP A 133 -18.13 3.61 18.21
C ASP A 133 -19.01 3.98 17.02
N GLU A 134 -19.00 5.25 16.59
CA GLU A 134 -19.77 5.74 15.45
C GLU A 134 -19.34 5.13 14.10
N TRP A 135 -18.05 4.78 13.94
CA TRP A 135 -17.59 4.06 12.75
C TRP A 135 -18.10 2.62 12.78
N TRP A 136 -17.97 1.94 13.93
CA TRP A 136 -18.47 0.58 14.10
C TRP A 136 -19.97 0.48 13.87
N ASP A 137 -20.75 1.44 14.37
CA ASP A 137 -22.21 1.47 14.20
C ASP A 137 -22.63 1.70 12.73
N ARG A 138 -21.76 2.28 11.90
CA ARG A 138 -21.98 2.44 10.45
C ARG A 138 -21.71 1.18 9.62
N VAL A 139 -20.67 0.42 9.96
CA VAL A 139 -20.29 -0.79 9.20
C VAL A 139 -20.83 -2.09 9.79
N CYS A 140 -21.20 -2.12 11.06
CA CYS A 140 -21.80 -3.27 11.73
C CYS A 140 -22.79 -2.76 12.79
N PRO A 141 -24.03 -2.41 12.39
CA PRO A 141 -25.05 -1.97 13.33
C PRO A 141 -25.26 -3.04 14.40
N ARG A 142 -25.43 -2.59 15.66
CA ARG A 142 -25.66 -3.51 16.78
C ARG A 142 -26.92 -4.32 16.53
N VAL A 143 -26.80 -5.65 16.59
CA VAL A 143 -27.97 -6.52 16.66
C VAL A 143 -28.47 -6.48 18.10
N GLU A 144 -29.68 -5.94 18.30
CA GLU A 144 -30.25 -5.59 19.61
C GLU A 144 -30.33 -6.77 20.59
N GLU A 145 -30.32 -8.02 20.10
CA GLU A 145 -30.58 -9.21 20.93
C GLU A 145 -29.37 -9.77 21.70
N SER A 146 -28.13 -9.33 21.44
CA SER A 146 -26.96 -9.93 22.10
C SER A 146 -25.91 -8.96 22.64
N GLY A 147 -25.97 -7.68 22.25
CA GLY A 147 -24.92 -6.70 22.56
C GLY A 147 -23.54 -7.04 21.97
N LYS A 148 -23.44 -8.11 21.18
CA LYS A 148 -22.21 -8.52 20.49
C LYS A 148 -22.23 -7.96 19.07
N ARG A 149 -21.10 -7.40 18.64
CA ARG A 149 -20.87 -6.97 17.25
C ARG A 149 -20.30 -8.17 16.48
N ASP A 150 -21.07 -8.74 15.55
CA ASP A 150 -20.60 -9.80 14.64
C ASP A 150 -20.72 -9.34 13.18
N TRP A 151 -19.59 -9.27 12.49
CA TRP A 151 -19.51 -8.82 11.10
C TRP A 151 -19.99 -9.87 10.10
N ARG A 152 -20.14 -11.13 10.53
CA ARG A 152 -20.52 -12.26 9.66
C ARG A 152 -21.97 -12.19 9.19
N ASP A 153 -22.87 -11.70 10.05
CA ASP A 153 -24.32 -11.65 9.77
C ASP A 153 -24.68 -10.76 8.56
N HIS A 154 -23.79 -9.81 8.21
CA HIS A 154 -23.99 -8.89 7.09
C HIS A 154 -23.33 -9.32 5.78
N TYR A 155 -22.35 -10.20 5.80
CA TYR A 155 -21.64 -10.59 4.57
C TYR A 155 -22.35 -11.71 3.80
N GLU A 156 -23.15 -12.55 4.48
CA GLU A 156 -23.93 -13.61 3.81
C GLU A 156 -25.21 -13.09 3.13
N ASN A 157 -25.54 -11.80 3.31
CA ASN A 157 -26.75 -11.15 2.77
C ASN A 157 -26.46 -10.06 1.71
N MET A 158 -25.22 -9.94 1.23
CA MET A 158 -24.82 -9.09 0.09
C MET A 158 -24.33 -9.92 -1.09
#